data_AF-A0A2H3FNJ6-F1
#
_entry.id   AF-A0A2H3FNJ6-F1
#
_cell.length_a   1.000
_cell.length_b   1.000
_cell.length_c   1.000
_cell.angle_alpha   90.00
_cell.angle_beta   90.00
_cell.angle_gamma   90.00
#
_symmetry.space_group_name_H-M   'P 1'
#
loop_
_entity.id
_entity.type
_entity.pdbx_description
1 polymer ?
#
loop_
_entity_poly.entity_id
_entity_poly.type
_entity_poly.pdbx_seq_one_letter_code
_entity_poly.pdbx_strand_id
1 'polypeptide(L)'
;MTEQSKVPQTLEEFRGSEQVVDPPVKTVLPSIEPENWPSYGENCLAIFPTTNEDKIEPFKKHFTNSGGTWRFVNFKVPDHGVSQPYNEEGPKAAQRRTKDAKILFKENYPKYRQLNRIGPTYIATIESAFQMHGFVRPVDYATISITNVLTGNVVTAISKGVTLNLWFVEKARSHGFINDDEDCGVKTAGAIVADTIEGVHPQKWHKEAAGIERVDILDDGVKDMPLP
;
A
#
# COMPACT_ATOMS: atom_id res chain seq x y z
N MET A 1 34.08 4.70 -8.90
CA MET A 1 33.73 3.73 -9.96
C MET A 1 32.36 3.22 -9.61
N THR A 2 31.33 3.64 -10.34
CA THR A 2 29.99 3.09 -10.22
C THR A 2 30.02 1.71 -10.85
N GLU A 3 29.85 0.64 -10.08
CA GLU A 3 29.52 -0.66 -10.65
C GLU A 3 28.27 -0.46 -11.49
N GLN A 4 28.39 -0.64 -12.82
CA GLN A 4 27.21 -0.75 -13.66
C GLN A 4 26.44 -1.97 -13.16
N SER A 5 25.29 -1.71 -12.56
CA SER A 5 24.39 -2.76 -12.11
C SER A 5 23.97 -3.59 -13.33
N LYS A 6 24.51 -4.81 -13.46
CA LYS A 6 24.11 -5.76 -14.51
C LYS A 6 22.61 -6.05 -14.37
N VAL A 7 21.84 -5.82 -15.45
CA VAL A 7 20.43 -6.24 -15.53
C VAL A 7 20.39 -7.77 -15.53
N PRO A 8 19.70 -8.43 -14.57
CA PRO A 8 19.50 -9.87 -14.58
C PRO A 8 18.84 -10.29 -15.91
N GLN A 9 19.38 -11.30 -16.56
CA GLN A 9 18.85 -11.85 -17.82
C GLN A 9 18.02 -13.11 -17.60
N THR A 10 18.12 -13.71 -16.40
CA THR A 10 17.40 -14.94 -16.04
C THR A 10 16.79 -14.83 -14.65
N LEU A 11 15.77 -15.66 -14.38
CA LEU A 11 15.18 -15.79 -13.05
C LEU A 11 16.22 -16.22 -12.00
N GLU A 12 17.22 -17.02 -12.38
CA GLU A 12 18.29 -17.44 -11.46
C GLU A 12 19.17 -16.26 -11.05
N GLU A 13 19.56 -15.40 -11.98
CA GLU A 13 20.31 -14.17 -11.68
C GLU A 13 19.50 -13.16 -10.86
N PHE A 14 18.17 -13.17 -11.00
CA PHE A 14 17.28 -12.28 -10.24
C PHE A 14 17.10 -12.73 -8.80
N ARG A 15 17.19 -14.04 -8.52
CA ARG A 15 16.95 -14.59 -7.19
C ARG A 15 18.01 -14.12 -6.20
N GLY A 16 17.56 -13.59 -5.07
CA GLY A 16 18.46 -13.06 -4.03
C GLY A 16 19.20 -11.78 -4.42
N SER A 17 18.82 -11.12 -5.52
CA SER A 17 19.43 -9.86 -5.97
C SER A 17 19.01 -8.65 -5.12
N GLU A 18 17.93 -8.80 -4.35
CA GLU A 18 17.37 -7.78 -3.46
C GLU A 18 17.40 -8.23 -2.00
N GLN A 19 17.33 -7.25 -1.10
CA GLN A 19 17.42 -7.47 0.34
C GLN A 19 16.20 -6.86 1.03
N VAL A 20 15.70 -7.56 2.06
CA VAL A 20 14.72 -6.99 2.98
C VAL A 20 15.43 -6.02 3.91
N VAL A 21 14.89 -4.82 4.05
CA VAL A 21 15.43 -3.75 4.90
C VAL A 21 14.37 -3.24 5.86
N ASP A 22 14.83 -2.62 6.95
CA ASP A 22 13.94 -1.93 7.88
C ASP A 22 13.16 -0.80 7.19
N PRO A 23 12.02 -0.36 7.77
CA PRO A 23 11.20 0.70 7.19
C PRO A 23 12.04 1.93 6.80
N PRO A 24 11.98 2.36 5.53
CA PRO A 24 12.94 3.33 5.01
C PRO A 24 12.66 4.77 5.45
N VAL A 25 11.45 5.04 5.96
CA VAL A 25 11.00 6.37 6.36
C VAL A 25 10.19 6.30 7.65
N LYS A 26 10.10 7.42 8.34
CA LYS A 26 9.13 7.65 9.41
C LYS A 26 8.07 8.60 8.90
N THR A 27 6.90 8.06 8.58
CA THR A 27 5.77 8.86 8.09
C THR A 27 4.61 8.73 9.05
N VAL A 28 4.02 9.87 9.39
CA VAL A 28 2.73 9.95 10.10
C VAL A 28 1.77 10.70 9.19
N LEU A 29 0.70 10.03 8.77
CA LEU A 29 -0.32 10.71 7.99
C LEU A 29 -1.10 11.68 8.90
N PRO A 30 -1.44 12.89 8.42
CA PRO A 30 -2.27 13.81 9.16
C PRO A 30 -3.67 13.25 9.34
N SER A 31 -4.33 13.67 10.41
CA SER A 31 -5.76 13.43 10.60
C SER A 31 -6.58 13.96 9.42
N ILE A 32 -7.72 13.33 9.18
CA ILE A 32 -8.69 13.79 8.19
C ILE A 32 -9.86 14.53 8.87
N GLU A 33 -10.62 15.29 8.08
CA GLU A 33 -11.88 15.87 8.55
C GLU A 33 -12.83 14.76 9.06
N PRO A 34 -13.25 14.83 10.34
CA PRO A 34 -14.19 13.89 10.92
C PRO A 34 -15.54 13.93 10.21
N GLU A 35 -16.23 12.81 10.19
CA GLU A 35 -17.55 12.71 9.60
C GLU A 35 -18.65 12.53 10.65
N ASN A 36 -19.73 13.30 10.48
CA ASN A 36 -20.93 13.19 11.31
C ASN A 36 -21.86 12.07 10.81
N TRP A 37 -21.34 10.84 10.76
CA TRP A 37 -22.14 9.68 10.34
C TRP A 37 -22.95 9.12 11.51
N PRO A 38 -24.28 8.94 11.38
CA PRO A 38 -25.11 8.42 12.48
C PRO A 38 -24.64 7.03 12.94
N SER A 39 -24.59 6.76 14.24
CA SER A 39 -24.36 5.40 14.73
C SER A 39 -25.67 4.60 14.71
N TYR A 40 -25.64 3.38 14.17
CA TYR A 40 -26.81 2.49 14.09
C TYR A 40 -26.67 1.20 14.93
N GLY A 41 -25.59 1.06 15.69
CA GLY A 41 -25.32 -0.09 16.55
C GLY A 41 -23.84 -0.21 16.93
N GLU A 42 -23.43 -1.41 17.32
CA GLU A 42 -22.07 -1.70 17.82
C GLU A 42 -21.20 -2.44 16.79
N ASN A 43 -21.75 -2.83 15.64
CA ASN A 43 -20.95 -3.50 14.61
C ASN A 43 -19.93 -2.52 14.02
N CYS A 44 -18.70 -3.00 13.83
CA CYS A 44 -17.63 -2.24 13.20
C CYS A 44 -17.63 -2.47 11.70
N LEU A 45 -17.34 -1.42 10.94
CA LEU A 45 -17.11 -1.50 9.50
C LEU A 45 -15.66 -1.19 9.19
N ALA A 46 -15.00 -2.05 8.43
CA ALA A 46 -13.72 -1.76 7.79
C ALA A 46 -13.90 -1.68 6.26
N ILE A 47 -13.45 -0.57 5.69
CA ILE A 47 -13.47 -0.28 4.26
C ILE A 47 -12.06 -0.40 3.71
N PHE A 48 -11.89 -1.15 2.62
CA PHE A 48 -10.64 -1.32 1.90
C PHE A 48 -10.71 -0.64 0.53
N PRO A 49 -9.94 0.42 0.26
CA PRO A 49 -9.90 1.12 -1.04
C PRO A 49 -9.10 0.36 -2.11
N THR A 50 -9.24 -0.97 -2.14
CA THR A 50 -8.55 -1.84 -3.08
C THR A 50 -9.32 -3.15 -3.24
N THR A 51 -9.07 -3.87 -4.32
CA THR A 51 -9.53 -5.25 -4.55
C THR A 51 -8.38 -6.25 -4.51
N ASN A 52 -7.18 -5.81 -4.10
CA ASN A 52 -6.01 -6.67 -3.98
C ASN A 52 -6.05 -7.41 -2.63
N GLU A 53 -6.30 -8.72 -2.67
CA GLU A 53 -6.40 -9.54 -1.44
C GLU A 53 -5.10 -9.57 -0.63
N ASP A 54 -3.92 -9.47 -1.24
CA ASP A 54 -2.63 -9.41 -0.51
C ASP A 54 -2.55 -8.18 0.43
N LYS A 55 -3.29 -7.11 0.11
CA LYS A 55 -3.42 -5.92 0.95
C LYS A 55 -4.58 -6.01 1.95
N ILE A 56 -5.60 -6.80 1.64
CA ILE A 56 -6.83 -6.87 2.43
C ILE A 56 -6.70 -7.88 3.57
N GLU A 57 -6.13 -9.06 3.29
CA GLU A 57 -6.04 -10.17 4.24
C GLU A 57 -5.30 -9.81 5.55
N PRO A 58 -4.16 -9.07 5.53
CA PRO A 58 -3.51 -8.60 6.76
C PRO A 58 -4.46 -7.81 7.66
N PHE A 59 -5.27 -6.91 7.09
CA PHE A 59 -6.23 -6.13 7.85
C PHE A 59 -7.43 -6.94 8.33
N LYS A 60 -8.01 -7.83 7.50
CA LYS A 60 -9.14 -8.68 7.94
C LYS A 60 -8.74 -9.50 9.18
N LYS A 61 -7.54 -10.09 9.16
CA LYS A 61 -6.96 -10.81 10.30
C LYS A 61 -6.79 -9.89 11.50
N HIS A 62 -6.17 -8.72 11.32
CA HIS A 62 -5.95 -7.75 12.39
C HIS A 62 -7.25 -7.27 13.05
N PHE A 63 -8.24 -6.84 12.24
CA PHE A 63 -9.54 -6.41 12.76
C PHE A 63 -10.27 -7.54 13.49
N THR A 64 -10.27 -8.75 12.93
CA THR A 64 -10.91 -9.90 13.59
C THR A 64 -10.26 -10.22 14.92
N ASN A 65 -8.93 -10.11 15.01
CA ASN A 65 -8.18 -10.33 16.25
C ASN A 65 -8.38 -9.20 17.28
N SER A 66 -8.73 -7.98 16.85
CA SER A 66 -9.04 -6.86 17.75
C SER A 66 -10.33 -7.04 18.56
N GLY A 67 -11.15 -8.04 18.23
CA GLY A 67 -12.46 -8.27 18.84
C GLY A 67 -13.57 -7.41 18.21
N GLY A 68 -14.81 -7.64 18.65
CA GLY A 68 -16.01 -7.01 18.09
C GLY A 68 -16.58 -7.72 16.86
N THR A 69 -17.72 -7.24 16.38
CA THR A 69 -18.41 -7.81 15.20
C THR A 69 -18.09 -6.97 13.97
N TRP A 70 -17.29 -7.52 13.06
CA TRP A 70 -16.83 -6.80 11.86
C TRP A 70 -17.68 -7.07 10.61
N ARG A 71 -17.80 -6.01 9.81
CA ARG A 71 -18.25 -6.04 8.42
C ARG A 71 -17.13 -5.48 7.55
N PHE A 72 -16.88 -6.15 6.44
CA PHE A 72 -15.81 -5.80 5.51
C PHE A 72 -16.42 -5.39 4.18
N VAL A 73 -15.97 -4.27 3.65
CA VAL A 73 -16.35 -3.78 2.32
C VAL A 73 -15.07 -3.40 1.60
N ASN A 74 -14.88 -3.92 0.39
CA ASN A 74 -13.73 -3.58 -0.45
C ASN A 74 -14.21 -3.18 -1.84
N PHE A 75 -13.59 -2.14 -2.39
CA PHE A 75 -13.86 -1.67 -3.75
C PHE A 75 -12.66 -0.88 -4.27
N LYS A 76 -12.54 -0.80 -5.60
CA LYS A 76 -11.49 -0.02 -6.24
C LYS A 76 -11.84 1.48 -6.15
N VAL A 77 -10.87 2.29 -5.72
CA VAL A 77 -10.90 3.75 -5.84
C VAL A 77 -10.02 4.20 -7.02
N PRO A 78 -10.20 5.41 -7.56
CA PRO A 78 -9.33 5.96 -8.59
C PRO A 78 -7.85 5.92 -8.16
N ASP A 79 -6.97 5.62 -9.11
CA ASP A 79 -5.50 5.69 -8.94
C ASP A 79 -4.93 7.06 -9.32
N HIS A 80 -5.78 7.98 -9.82
CA HIS A 80 -5.42 9.32 -10.29
C HIS A 80 -4.28 9.30 -11.31
N GLY A 81 -4.17 8.22 -12.09
CA GLY A 81 -3.11 8.02 -13.08
C GLY A 81 -1.76 7.59 -12.49
N VAL A 82 -1.55 7.68 -11.17
CA VAL A 82 -0.28 7.36 -10.51
C VAL A 82 -0.21 5.87 -10.20
N SER A 83 0.39 5.11 -11.11
CA SER A 83 0.52 3.65 -10.94
C SER A 83 1.55 3.27 -9.88
N GLN A 84 2.63 4.04 -9.77
CA GLN A 84 3.72 3.78 -8.82
C GLN A 84 4.22 5.10 -8.22
N PRO A 85 3.75 5.48 -7.03
CA PRO A 85 4.23 6.68 -6.36
C PRO A 85 5.66 6.47 -5.82
N TYR A 86 6.45 7.53 -5.81
CA TYR A 86 7.78 7.57 -5.19
C TYR A 86 7.79 8.58 -4.02
N ASN A 87 8.72 8.41 -3.09
CA ASN A 87 9.00 9.34 -2.00
C ASN A 87 7.72 9.77 -1.25
N GLU A 88 7.49 11.07 -1.14
CA GLU A 88 6.35 11.69 -0.46
C GLU A 88 5.01 11.47 -1.18
N GLU A 89 5.03 11.02 -2.44
CA GLU A 89 3.81 10.73 -3.18
C GLU A 89 3.13 9.44 -2.69
N GLY A 90 3.87 8.52 -2.08
CA GLY A 90 3.31 7.32 -1.46
C GLY A 90 2.30 7.66 -0.34
N PRO A 91 2.75 8.40 0.69
CA PRO A 91 1.88 8.92 1.74
C PRO A 91 0.69 9.75 1.22
N LYS A 92 0.91 10.62 0.23
CA LYS A 92 -0.16 11.43 -0.37
C LYS A 92 -1.20 10.57 -1.08
N ALA A 93 -0.76 9.54 -1.82
CA ALA A 93 -1.64 8.58 -2.47
C ALA A 93 -2.48 7.79 -1.45
N ALA A 94 -1.89 7.35 -0.33
CA ALA A 94 -2.64 6.69 0.75
C ALA A 94 -3.75 7.59 1.33
N GLN A 95 -3.48 8.89 1.52
CA GLN A 95 -4.50 9.86 1.96
C GLN A 95 -5.59 10.08 0.92
N ARG A 96 -5.24 10.22 -0.37
CA ARG A 96 -6.23 10.38 -1.45
C ARG A 96 -7.16 9.18 -1.54
N ARG A 97 -6.62 7.96 -1.52
CA ARG A 97 -7.41 6.71 -1.49
C ARG A 97 -8.40 6.67 -0.33
N THR A 98 -7.98 7.15 0.84
CA THR A 98 -8.84 7.23 2.03
C THR A 98 -9.98 8.22 1.82
N LYS A 99 -9.70 9.40 1.26
CA LYS A 99 -10.72 10.41 0.94
C LYS A 99 -11.71 9.91 -0.12
N ASP A 100 -11.22 9.24 -1.17
CA ASP A 100 -12.05 8.69 -2.23
C ASP A 100 -12.93 7.55 -1.74
N ALA A 101 -12.40 6.65 -0.91
CA ALA A 101 -13.20 5.58 -0.31
C ALA A 101 -14.34 6.12 0.53
N LYS A 102 -14.10 7.20 1.28
CA LYS A 102 -15.13 7.86 2.08
C LYS A 102 -16.28 8.38 1.21
N ILE A 103 -15.96 9.03 0.10
CA ILE A 103 -16.95 9.59 -0.85
C ILE A 103 -17.71 8.45 -1.54
N LEU A 104 -17.00 7.52 -2.16
CA LEU A 104 -17.58 6.41 -2.90
C LEU A 104 -18.41 5.47 -2.01
N PHE A 105 -18.02 5.29 -0.75
CA PHE A 105 -18.82 4.50 0.18
C PHE A 105 -20.19 5.14 0.43
N LYS A 106 -20.25 6.45 0.65
CA LYS A 106 -21.53 7.17 0.84
C LYS A 106 -22.44 7.03 -0.38
N GLU A 107 -21.87 7.16 -1.57
CA GLU A 107 -22.59 7.12 -2.84
C GLU A 107 -23.11 5.71 -3.15
N ASN A 108 -22.25 4.70 -3.01
CA ASN A 108 -22.57 3.33 -3.45
C ASN A 108 -23.28 2.50 -2.37
N TYR A 109 -23.16 2.88 -1.10
CA TYR A 109 -23.66 2.10 0.04
C TYR A 109 -24.51 2.92 1.03
N PRO A 110 -25.47 3.75 0.59
CA PRO A 110 -26.12 4.77 1.42
C PRO A 110 -26.88 4.21 2.64
N LYS A 111 -27.40 2.97 2.55
CA LYS A 111 -28.13 2.30 3.64
C LYS A 111 -27.33 1.23 4.35
N TYR A 112 -26.10 0.95 3.93
CA TYR A 112 -25.34 -0.21 4.41
C TYR A 112 -25.10 -0.14 5.92
N ARG A 113 -24.76 1.04 6.43
CA ARG A 113 -24.51 1.23 7.87
C ARG A 113 -25.75 0.97 8.71
N GLN A 114 -26.92 1.45 8.27
CA GLN A 114 -28.19 1.19 8.93
C GLN A 114 -28.56 -0.30 8.92
N LEU A 115 -28.53 -0.93 7.73
CA LEU A 115 -28.91 -2.33 7.55
C LEU A 115 -28.01 -3.29 8.34
N ASN A 116 -26.74 -2.93 8.51
CA ASN A 116 -25.75 -3.74 9.22
C ASN A 116 -25.52 -3.29 10.66
N ARG A 117 -26.32 -2.36 11.20
CA ARG A 117 -26.19 -1.84 12.58
C ARG A 117 -24.77 -1.35 12.90
N ILE A 118 -24.17 -0.63 11.96
CA ILE A 118 -22.79 -0.14 12.06
C ILE A 118 -22.75 1.09 12.96
N GLY A 119 -21.85 1.07 13.93
CA GLY A 119 -21.43 2.26 14.67
C GLY A 119 -20.08 2.76 14.16
N PRO A 120 -18.95 2.18 14.63
CA PRO A 120 -17.61 2.55 14.18
C PRO A 120 -17.38 2.26 12.70
N THR A 121 -16.66 3.14 12.01
CA THR A 121 -16.25 2.92 10.62
C THR A 121 -14.80 3.32 10.42
N TYR A 122 -14.04 2.39 9.86
CA TYR A 122 -12.61 2.51 9.61
C TYR A 122 -12.33 2.38 8.12
N ILE A 123 -11.35 3.14 7.62
CA ILE A 123 -10.78 2.96 6.29
C ILE A 123 -9.34 2.52 6.46
N ALA A 124 -9.01 1.35 5.91
CA ALA A 124 -7.70 0.74 6.01
C ALA A 124 -7.02 0.70 4.64
N THR A 125 -5.87 1.36 4.53
CA THR A 125 -5.19 1.60 3.25
C THR A 125 -3.75 1.08 3.32
N ILE A 126 -3.32 0.40 2.26
CA ILE A 126 -1.92 0.07 2.01
C ILE A 126 -1.55 0.65 0.65
N GLU A 127 -0.58 1.55 0.61
CA GLU A 127 -0.02 2.09 -0.63
C GLU A 127 1.47 1.80 -0.74
N SER A 128 1.85 1.12 -1.83
CA SER A 128 3.25 0.81 -2.10
C SER A 128 3.91 1.97 -2.83
N ALA A 129 5.14 2.29 -2.46
CA ALA A 129 5.90 3.39 -3.01
C ALA A 129 7.39 3.07 -3.05
N PHE A 130 8.15 3.78 -3.89
CA PHE A 130 9.61 3.69 -3.88
C PHE A 130 10.22 4.83 -3.08
N GLN A 131 11.05 4.53 -2.10
CA GLN A 131 11.91 5.52 -1.47
C GLN A 131 13.20 5.64 -2.28
N MET A 132 13.34 6.75 -3.02
CA MET A 132 14.45 6.96 -3.95
C MET A 132 15.66 7.62 -3.28
N HIS A 133 15.43 8.33 -2.18
CA HIS A 133 16.44 9.13 -1.49
C HIS A 133 16.76 8.58 -0.10
N GLY A 134 18.00 8.79 0.37
CA GLY A 134 18.43 8.43 1.72
C GLY A 134 19.00 7.01 1.86
N PHE A 135 19.09 6.25 0.77
CA PHE A 135 19.60 4.88 0.75
C PHE A 135 20.60 4.68 -0.38
N VAL A 136 21.53 3.74 -0.20
CA VAL A 136 22.48 3.32 -1.25
C VAL A 136 21.75 2.71 -2.44
N ARG A 137 20.68 1.97 -2.17
CA ARG A 137 19.74 1.42 -3.16
C ARG A 137 18.34 1.91 -2.81
N PRO A 138 17.53 2.36 -3.78
CA PRO A 138 16.12 2.67 -3.53
C PRO A 138 15.36 1.49 -2.94
N VAL A 139 14.22 1.75 -2.32
CA VAL A 139 13.48 0.74 -1.55
C VAL A 139 12.01 0.74 -1.93
N ASP A 140 11.45 -0.40 -2.35
CA ASP A 140 10.00 -0.62 -2.42
C ASP A 140 9.46 -0.90 -1.02
N TYR A 141 8.53 -0.08 -0.56
CA TYR A 141 7.91 -0.19 0.75
C TYR A 141 6.41 0.11 0.66
N ALA A 142 5.69 -0.02 1.77
CA ALA A 142 4.30 0.40 1.84
C ALA A 142 4.02 1.36 3.01
N THR A 143 3.26 2.41 2.71
CA THR A 143 2.55 3.21 3.72
C THR A 143 1.25 2.51 4.07
N ILE A 144 1.08 2.21 5.35
CA ILE A 144 -0.07 1.47 5.90
C ILE A 144 -0.81 2.41 6.85
N SER A 145 -2.12 2.52 6.72
CA SER A 145 -2.89 3.39 7.60
C SER A 145 -4.25 2.81 7.94
N ILE A 146 -4.69 3.02 9.18
CA ILE A 146 -6.07 2.84 9.62
C ILE A 146 -6.60 4.21 9.99
N THR A 147 -7.74 4.60 9.43
CA THR A 147 -8.39 5.88 9.68
C THR A 147 -9.75 5.65 10.31
N ASN A 148 -10.01 6.26 11.48
CA ASN A 148 -11.35 6.30 12.06
C ASN A 148 -12.14 7.43 11.40
N VAL A 149 -13.18 7.09 10.66
CA VAL A 149 -13.95 8.06 9.86
C VAL A 149 -14.73 9.04 10.75
N LEU A 150 -15.11 8.63 11.97
CA LEU A 150 -15.92 9.43 12.87
C LEU A 150 -15.08 10.46 13.65
N THR A 151 -13.84 10.11 13.99
CA THR A 151 -12.95 10.99 14.77
C THR A 151 -11.92 11.70 13.89
N GLY A 152 -11.71 11.22 12.66
CA GLY A 152 -10.65 11.71 11.78
C GLY A 152 -9.24 11.22 12.15
N ASN A 153 -9.10 10.47 13.25
CA ASN A 153 -7.81 9.97 13.73
C ASN A 153 -7.22 8.96 12.76
N VAL A 154 -5.90 9.03 12.55
CA VAL A 154 -5.16 8.13 11.68
C VAL A 154 -4.02 7.49 12.45
N VAL A 155 -3.93 6.17 12.40
CA VAL A 155 -2.76 5.40 12.81
C VAL A 155 -2.01 5.01 11.55
N THR A 156 -0.70 5.27 11.53
CA THR A 156 0.17 4.98 10.39
C THR A 156 1.28 4.02 10.79
N ALA A 157 1.59 3.07 9.92
CA ALA A 157 2.78 2.23 9.98
C ALA A 157 3.47 2.26 8.61
N ILE A 158 4.77 1.98 8.60
CA ILE A 158 5.57 1.82 7.40
C ILE A 158 6.09 0.40 7.39
N SER A 159 5.84 -0.34 6.31
CA SER A 159 6.30 -1.71 6.22
C SER A 159 7.83 -1.77 6.14
N LYS A 160 8.39 -2.96 6.42
CA LYS A 160 9.71 -3.29 5.89
C LYS A 160 9.74 -3.07 4.38
N GLY A 161 10.93 -2.78 3.86
CA GLY A 161 11.14 -2.55 2.45
C GLY A 161 11.90 -3.70 1.79
N VAL A 162 11.86 -3.74 0.46
CA VAL A 162 12.77 -4.54 -0.36
C VAL A 162 13.60 -3.57 -1.20
N THR A 163 14.92 -3.74 -1.20
CA THR A 163 15.79 -2.92 -2.04
C THR A 163 15.40 -3.05 -3.52
N LEU A 164 15.80 -2.07 -4.30
CA LEU A 164 15.65 -2.05 -5.74
C LEU A 164 17.03 -1.79 -6.34
N ASN A 165 17.48 -2.67 -7.23
CA ASN A 165 18.71 -2.44 -7.95
C ASN A 165 18.61 -1.19 -8.85
N LEU A 166 19.74 -0.55 -9.16
CA LEU A 166 19.76 0.68 -9.96
C LEU A 166 19.22 0.46 -11.37
N TRP A 167 19.48 -0.71 -11.98
CA TRP A 167 18.92 -1.03 -13.29
C TRP A 167 17.38 -0.96 -13.31
N PHE A 168 16.76 -1.39 -12.20
CA PHE A 168 15.31 -1.39 -12.06
C PHE A 168 14.80 0.05 -12.07
N VAL A 169 15.47 0.93 -11.32
CA VAL A 169 15.15 2.35 -11.22
C VAL A 169 15.30 3.06 -12.55
N GLU A 170 16.40 2.80 -13.26
CA GLU A 170 16.65 3.35 -14.59
C GLU A 170 15.56 2.90 -15.57
N LYS A 171 15.19 1.61 -15.53
CA LYS A 171 14.09 1.08 -16.35
C LYS A 171 12.75 1.72 -15.98
N ALA A 172 12.44 1.88 -14.69
CA ALA A 172 11.23 2.53 -14.21
C ALA A 172 11.11 3.96 -14.75
N ARG A 173 12.19 4.76 -14.61
CA ARG A 173 12.24 6.15 -15.08
C ARG A 173 12.18 6.25 -16.61
N SER A 174 12.72 5.27 -17.34
CA SER A 174 12.67 5.26 -18.81
C SER A 174 11.24 5.16 -19.40
N HIS A 175 10.28 4.70 -18.59
CA HIS A 175 8.87 4.69 -18.98
C HIS A 175 8.19 6.06 -18.85
N GLY A 176 8.89 7.06 -18.29
CA GLY A 176 8.37 8.40 -18.06
C GLY A 176 7.56 8.50 -16.77
N PHE A 177 6.91 9.66 -16.63
CA PHE A 177 6.22 10.08 -15.43
C PHE A 177 4.83 10.64 -15.75
N ILE A 178 3.92 10.60 -14.79
CA ILE A 178 2.60 11.22 -14.93
C ILE A 178 2.76 12.73 -14.80
N ASN A 179 2.28 13.47 -15.80
CA ASN A 179 2.33 14.94 -15.84
C ASN A 179 3.74 15.52 -15.59
N ASP A 180 4.78 14.80 -16.03
CA ASP A 180 6.20 15.16 -15.82
C ASP A 180 6.63 15.29 -14.34
N ASP A 181 5.85 14.75 -13.39
CA ASP A 181 6.21 14.70 -11.96
C ASP A 181 7.08 13.47 -11.68
N GLU A 182 8.37 13.68 -11.38
CA GLU A 182 9.33 12.60 -11.15
C GLU A 182 8.98 11.67 -9.98
N ASP A 183 8.07 12.08 -9.09
CA ASP A 183 7.57 11.24 -8.00
C ASP A 183 6.35 10.38 -8.40
N CYS A 184 5.86 10.50 -9.64
CA CYS A 184 4.69 9.80 -10.15
C CYS A 184 5.05 8.83 -11.29
N GLY A 185 5.58 7.66 -10.94
CA GLY A 185 5.91 6.61 -11.90
C GLY A 185 4.70 5.99 -12.59
N VAL A 186 4.83 5.68 -13.88
CA VAL A 186 3.75 5.10 -14.70
C VAL A 186 3.66 3.58 -14.64
N LYS A 187 4.65 2.91 -14.06
CA LYS A 187 4.75 1.44 -14.05
C LYS A 187 5.20 0.91 -12.69
N THR A 188 4.54 -0.15 -12.24
CA THR A 188 4.84 -0.80 -10.95
C THR A 188 6.09 -1.65 -11.01
N ALA A 189 6.69 -1.93 -9.84
CA ALA A 189 7.87 -2.80 -9.79
C ALA A 189 7.66 -4.17 -10.41
N GLY A 190 6.56 -4.83 -10.03
CA GLY A 190 6.19 -6.13 -10.58
C GLY A 190 6.13 -6.16 -12.10
N ALA A 191 5.51 -5.13 -12.70
CA ALA A 191 5.38 -5.04 -14.15
C ALA A 191 6.71 -4.73 -14.86
N ILE A 192 7.62 -4.00 -14.22
CA ILE A 192 8.96 -3.76 -14.78
C ILE A 192 9.76 -5.05 -14.79
N VAL A 193 9.76 -5.78 -13.67
CA VAL A 193 10.53 -7.01 -13.52
C VAL A 193 9.99 -8.11 -14.44
N ALA A 194 8.68 -8.33 -14.47
CA ALA A 194 8.06 -9.35 -15.32
C ALA A 194 8.29 -9.12 -16.82
N ASP A 195 8.34 -7.85 -17.27
CA ASP A 195 8.63 -7.51 -18.67
C ASP A 195 10.13 -7.64 -19.01
N THR A 196 11.01 -7.62 -18.00
CA THR A 196 12.47 -7.62 -18.19
C THR A 196 13.06 -9.02 -18.05
N ILE A 197 12.53 -9.83 -17.14
CA ILE A 197 13.09 -11.13 -16.75
C ILE A 197 12.03 -12.21 -16.97
N GLU A 198 12.29 -13.09 -17.93
CA GLU A 198 11.39 -14.19 -18.26
C GLU A 198 11.14 -15.10 -17.05
N GLY A 199 9.87 -15.44 -16.82
CA GLY A 199 9.45 -16.35 -15.75
C GLY A 199 9.15 -15.68 -14.40
N VAL A 200 9.39 -14.37 -14.25
CA VAL A 200 9.02 -13.64 -13.02
C VAL A 200 7.53 -13.34 -13.00
N HIS A 201 6.86 -13.71 -11.90
CA HIS A 201 5.46 -13.34 -11.69
C HIS A 201 5.34 -11.93 -11.08
N PRO A 202 4.61 -10.98 -11.71
CA PRO A 202 4.64 -9.57 -11.30
C PRO A 202 4.16 -9.33 -9.86
N GLN A 203 3.28 -10.16 -9.32
CA GLN A 203 2.84 -10.04 -7.92
C GLN A 203 3.72 -10.78 -6.91
N LYS A 204 4.63 -11.66 -7.35
CA LYS A 204 5.47 -12.51 -6.48
C LYS A 204 6.96 -12.20 -6.60
N TRP A 205 7.30 -11.10 -7.27
CA TRP A 205 8.69 -10.72 -7.50
C TRP A 205 9.47 -10.55 -6.18
N HIS A 206 8.84 -10.10 -5.08
CA HIS A 206 9.48 -10.01 -3.76
C HIS A 206 10.02 -11.36 -3.28
N LYS A 207 9.23 -12.43 -3.48
CA LYS A 207 9.63 -13.79 -3.08
C LYS A 207 10.84 -14.25 -3.88
N GLU A 208 10.83 -13.98 -5.17
CA GLU A 208 11.93 -14.35 -6.06
C GLU A 208 13.18 -13.53 -5.75
N ALA A 209 13.04 -12.20 -5.64
CA ALA A 209 14.16 -11.28 -5.50
C ALA A 209 14.80 -11.27 -4.11
N ALA A 210 13.99 -11.37 -3.05
CA ALA A 210 14.42 -11.17 -1.66
C ALA A 210 14.05 -12.32 -0.72
N GLY A 211 13.40 -13.38 -1.23
CA GLY A 211 13.07 -14.58 -0.44
C GLY A 211 11.90 -14.42 0.53
N ILE A 212 11.14 -13.32 0.46
CA ILE A 212 10.00 -13.04 1.35
C ILE A 212 8.73 -12.76 0.54
N GLU A 213 7.59 -13.30 0.99
CA GLU A 213 6.31 -12.99 0.34
C GLU A 213 5.87 -11.56 0.70
N ARG A 214 5.25 -10.87 -0.26
CA ARG A 214 4.72 -9.53 -0.02
C ARG A 214 3.70 -9.51 1.12
N VAL A 215 2.86 -10.54 1.21
CA VAL A 215 1.85 -10.66 2.28
C VAL A 215 2.48 -10.70 3.66
N ASP A 216 3.67 -11.32 3.81
CA ASP A 216 4.36 -11.41 5.11
C ASP A 216 4.92 -10.04 5.53
N ILE A 217 5.44 -9.25 4.58
CA ILE A 217 5.87 -7.87 4.82
C ILE A 217 4.70 -7.01 5.31
N LEU A 218 3.53 -7.18 4.67
CA LEU A 218 2.33 -6.41 5.01
C LEU A 218 1.70 -6.88 6.32
N ASP A 219 1.65 -8.18 6.60
CA ASP A 219 1.16 -8.75 7.87
C ASP A 219 2.01 -8.24 9.04
N ASP A 220 3.34 -8.22 8.90
CA ASP A 220 4.26 -7.68 9.91
C ASP A 220 4.01 -6.20 10.20
N GLY A 221 3.69 -5.41 9.16
CA GLY A 221 3.38 -3.98 9.31
C GLY A 221 2.01 -3.68 9.91
N VAL A 222 1.05 -4.60 9.80
CA VAL A 222 -0.33 -4.41 10.28
C VAL A 222 -0.57 -5.01 11.67
N LYS A 223 0.06 -6.15 12.00
CA LYS A 223 -0.33 -7.01 13.14
C LYS A 223 -0.45 -6.28 14.48
N ASP A 224 0.41 -5.30 14.74
CA ASP A 224 0.50 -4.57 16.01
C ASP A 224 -0.02 -3.12 15.94
N MET A 225 -0.70 -2.74 14.84
CA MET A 225 -1.24 -1.38 14.70
C MET A 225 -2.38 -1.15 15.71
N PRO A 226 -2.37 -0.04 16.49
CA PRO A 226 -3.53 0.29 17.29
C PRO A 226 -4.72 0.71 16.42
N LEU A 227 -5.95 0.49 16.90
CA LEU A 227 -7.14 1.07 16.30
C LEU A 227 -7.31 2.53 16.74
N PRO A 228 -7.51 3.48 15.80
CA PRO A 228 -7.69 4.91 16.07
C PRO A 228 -9.06 5.32 16.65
#